data_AF-A0A918X1L5-F1
#
_entry.id   AF-A0A918X1L5-F1
#
_cell.length_a   1.000
_cell.length_b   1.000
_cell.length_c   1.000
_cell.angle_alpha   90.00
_cell.angle_beta   90.00
_cell.angle_gamma   90.00
#
_symmetry.space_group_name_H-M   'P 1'
#
loop_
_entity.id
_entity.type
_entity.pdbx_description
1 polymer ?
#
loop_
_entity_poly.entity_id
_entity_poly.type
_entity_poly.pdbx_seq_one_letter_code
_entity_poly.pdbx_strand_id
1 'polypeptide(L)'
;MPTPQKAPQPPKYRPDAGWRLDRIPAQRVQRVEHDGDPDRIFLPLMVMLNGKMRGDSGVWMSPAEAEQLHAELCNVLGGDWETLPTCRIRPDHQYAGRR
;
A
#
# COMPACT_ATOMS: atom_id res chain seq x y z
N MET A 1 18.26 31.30 34.15
CA MET A 1 17.24 30.30 33.78
C MET A 1 17.61 29.74 32.41
N PRO A 2 17.79 28.42 32.23
CA PRO A 2 18.05 27.85 30.92
C PRO A 2 16.79 27.94 30.06
N THR A 3 16.93 28.44 28.84
CA THR A 3 15.85 28.54 27.85
C THR A 3 15.37 27.14 27.47
N PRO A 4 14.04 26.87 27.40
CA PRO A 4 13.55 25.58 26.95
C PRO A 4 14.01 25.34 25.51
N GLN A 5 14.77 24.27 25.33
CA GLN A 5 15.29 23.85 24.04
C GLN A 5 14.11 23.35 23.21
N LYS A 6 13.78 24.09 22.14
CA LYS A 6 12.71 23.72 21.21
C LYS A 6 13.05 22.37 20.59
N ALA A 7 12.18 21.38 20.75
CA ALA A 7 12.36 20.06 20.15
C ALA A 7 12.60 20.21 18.63
N PRO A 8 13.53 19.41 18.05
CA PRO A 8 13.78 19.44 16.62
C PRO A 8 12.46 19.15 15.88
N GLN A 9 12.08 20.05 14.98
CA GLN A 9 10.91 19.83 14.14
C GLN A 9 11.22 18.70 13.15
N PRO A 10 10.28 17.77 12.91
CA PRO A 10 10.46 16.77 11.88
C PRO A 10 10.68 17.48 10.52
N PRO A 11 11.52 16.91 9.64
CA PRO A 11 11.72 17.48 8.32
C PRO A 11 10.37 17.60 7.61
N LYS A 12 10.12 18.76 6.98
CA LYS A 12 8.90 18.95 6.18
C LYS A 12 8.92 17.95 5.02
N TYR A 13 7.82 17.22 4.83
CA TYR A 13 7.67 16.32 3.69
C TYR A 13 7.82 17.12 2.38
N ARG A 14 8.75 16.69 1.54
CA ARG A 14 9.08 17.32 0.25
C ARG A 14 8.85 16.33 -0.88
N PRO A 15 7.67 16.34 -1.53
CA PRO A 15 7.34 15.37 -2.58
C PRO A 15 8.19 15.55 -3.85
N ASP A 16 8.94 16.64 -3.96
CA ASP A 16 9.84 16.99 -5.05
C ASP A 16 11.30 16.54 -4.81
N ALA A 17 11.61 15.97 -3.64
CA ALA A 17 12.97 15.63 -3.24
C ALA A 17 13.11 14.17 -2.81
N GLY A 18 14.21 13.54 -3.20
CA GLY A 18 14.55 12.16 -2.82
C GLY A 18 13.82 11.10 -3.63
N TRP A 19 13.94 9.86 -3.15
CA TRP A 19 13.27 8.69 -3.72
C TRP A 19 11.85 8.58 -3.18
N ARG A 20 10.90 8.22 -4.06
CA ARG A 20 9.51 7.93 -3.69
C ARG A 20 8.98 6.78 -4.52
N LEU A 21 8.06 6.01 -3.93
CA LEU A 21 7.21 5.06 -4.64
C LEU A 21 5.80 5.65 -4.72
N ASP A 22 5.24 5.72 -5.92
CA ASP A 22 3.86 6.13 -6.15
C ASP A 22 3.06 5.01 -6.80
N ARG A 23 1.75 5.16 -6.83
CA ARG A 23 0.90 4.31 -7.67
C ARG A 23 1.04 4.72 -9.13
N ILE A 24 1.12 3.75 -10.05
CA ILE A 24 1.01 4.04 -11.49
C ILE A 24 -0.45 4.43 -11.79
N PRO A 25 -0.72 5.64 -12.34
CA PRO A 25 -2.06 6.03 -12.75
C PRO A 25 -2.68 5.00 -13.70
N ALA A 26 -4.00 4.78 -13.58
CA ALA A 26 -4.77 3.81 -14.37
C ALA A 26 -4.39 2.32 -14.23
N GLN A 27 -3.25 1.96 -13.61
CA GLN A 27 -2.98 0.57 -13.28
C GLN A 27 -3.68 0.16 -11.98
N ARG A 28 -4.25 -1.04 -12.01
CA ARG A 28 -4.96 -1.66 -10.88
C ARG A 28 -4.07 -2.75 -10.27
N VAL A 29 -4.31 -3.06 -9.00
CA VAL A 29 -3.80 -4.26 -8.36
C VAL A 29 -4.30 -5.48 -9.14
N GLN A 30 -3.41 -6.42 -9.40
CA GLN A 30 -3.71 -7.63 -10.18
C GLN A 30 -3.70 -8.85 -9.27
N ARG A 31 -4.64 -9.77 -9.48
CA ARG A 31 -4.53 -11.14 -8.99
C ARG A 31 -3.94 -11.98 -10.11
N VAL A 32 -2.89 -12.72 -9.77
CA VAL A 32 -2.15 -13.56 -10.70
C VAL A 32 -2.30 -14.99 -10.18
N GLU A 33 -3.16 -15.74 -10.84
CA GLU A 33 -3.33 -17.17 -10.63
C GLU A 33 -2.15 -17.90 -11.28
N HIS A 34 -1.58 -18.87 -10.58
CA HIS A 34 -0.48 -19.68 -11.08
C HIS A 34 -0.81 -21.15 -10.89
N ASP A 35 -0.69 -21.94 -11.96
CA ASP A 35 -1.09 -23.34 -11.92
C ASP A 35 -0.18 -24.11 -10.94
N GLY A 36 -0.76 -24.52 -9.80
CA GLY A 36 -0.06 -25.23 -8.73
C GLY A 36 0.66 -24.38 -7.66
N ASP A 37 0.61 -23.03 -7.69
CA ASP A 37 1.09 -22.14 -6.62
C ASP A 37 -0.11 -21.34 -6.05
N PRO A 38 -0.14 -20.96 -4.76
CA PRO A 38 -1.14 -20.02 -4.25
C PRO A 38 -1.19 -18.72 -5.06
N ASP A 39 -2.41 -18.22 -5.25
CA ASP A 39 -2.69 -16.92 -5.88
C ASP A 39 -1.77 -15.84 -5.34
N ARG A 40 -1.20 -15.03 -6.25
CA ARG A 40 -0.41 -13.87 -5.88
C ARG A 40 -1.11 -12.58 -6.24
N ILE A 41 -0.83 -11.56 -5.46
CA ILE A 41 -1.29 -10.19 -5.66
C ILE A 41 -0.10 -9.37 -6.12
N PHE A 42 -0.24 -8.69 -7.26
CA PHE A 42 0.74 -7.76 -7.78
C PHE A 42 0.24 -6.32 -7.66
N LEU A 43 0.96 -5.50 -6.89
CA LEU A 43 0.73 -4.07 -6.75
C LEU A 43 1.74 -3.30 -7.63
N PRO A 44 1.33 -2.73 -8.77
CA PRO A 44 2.21 -1.94 -9.62
C PRO A 44 2.53 -0.58 -9.01
N LEU A 45 3.80 -0.19 -9.01
CA LEU A 45 4.32 1.04 -8.43
C LEU A 45 5.24 1.78 -9.40
N MET A 46 5.26 3.10 -9.31
CA MET A 46 6.18 3.97 -10.03
C MET A 46 7.31 4.39 -9.10
N VAL A 47 8.54 4.31 -9.59
CA VAL A 47 9.72 4.83 -8.88
C VAL A 47 9.97 6.27 -9.30
N MET A 48 10.00 7.17 -8.34
CA MET A 48 10.22 8.59 -8.52
C MET A 48 11.55 9.01 -7.87
N LEU A 49 12.32 9.87 -8.53
CA LEU A 49 13.48 10.54 -7.95
C LEU A 49 13.43 12.03 -8.26
N ASN A 50 13.40 12.85 -7.22
CA ASN A 50 13.31 14.30 -7.30
C ASN A 50 12.15 14.77 -8.21
N GLY A 51 10.96 14.20 -7.98
CA GLY A 51 9.75 14.51 -8.75
C GLY A 51 9.69 13.97 -10.18
N LYS A 52 10.72 13.23 -10.64
CA LYS A 52 10.75 12.65 -11.99
C LYS A 52 10.61 11.12 -11.94
N MET A 53 9.80 10.58 -12.85
CA MET A 53 9.69 9.14 -13.07
C MET A 53 11.05 8.55 -13.48
N ARG A 54 11.43 7.45 -12.82
CA ARG A 54 12.66 6.70 -13.13
C ARG A 54 12.39 5.31 -13.68
N GLY A 55 11.20 4.77 -13.41
CA GLY A 55 10.75 3.51 -13.98
C GLY A 55 9.57 2.96 -13.22
N ASP A 56 9.16 1.78 -13.64
CA ASP A 56 8.10 1.00 -13.01
C ASP A 56 8.72 -0.08 -12.12
N SER A 57 7.98 -0.45 -11.09
CA SER A 57 8.28 -1.51 -10.14
C SER A 57 6.96 -2.13 -9.66
N GLY A 58 7.03 -3.07 -8.73
CA GLY A 58 5.85 -3.56 -8.07
C GLY A 58 6.18 -4.49 -6.93
N VAL A 59 5.17 -4.73 -6.09
CA VAL A 59 5.26 -5.62 -4.94
C VAL A 59 4.41 -6.86 -5.23
N TRP A 60 5.03 -8.02 -5.10
CA TRP A 60 4.36 -9.30 -5.12
C TRP A 60 4.06 -9.72 -3.69
N MET A 61 2.82 -10.09 -3.42
CA MET A 61 2.33 -10.46 -2.10
C MET A 61 1.43 -11.68 -2.23
N SER A 62 1.43 -12.52 -1.21
CA SER A 62 0.32 -13.42 -0.94
C SER A 62 -0.93 -12.62 -0.51
N PRO A 63 -2.12 -13.24 -0.53
CA PRO A 63 -3.33 -12.61 0.00
C PRO A 63 -3.19 -12.22 1.47
N ALA A 64 -2.52 -13.03 2.28
CA ALA A 64 -2.30 -12.75 3.70
C ALA A 64 -1.41 -11.51 3.92
N GLU A 65 -0.32 -11.38 3.15
CA GLU A 65 0.56 -10.20 3.21
C GLU A 65 -0.15 -8.92 2.75
N ALA A 66 -1.02 -9.01 1.75
CA ALA A 66 -1.79 -7.86 1.27
C ALA A 66 -2.79 -7.36 2.33
N GLU A 67 -3.49 -8.28 3.02
CA GLU A 67 -4.39 -7.91 4.12
C GLU A 67 -3.63 -7.32 5.31
N GLN A 68 -2.45 -7.84 5.63
CA GLN A 68 -1.60 -7.27 6.68
C GLN A 68 -1.15 -5.85 6.32
N LEU A 69 -0.69 -5.63 5.09
CA LEU A 69 -0.34 -4.29 4.61
C LEU A 69 -1.52 -3.32 4.70
N HIS A 70 -2.72 -3.77 4.31
CA HIS A 70 -3.94 -3.00 4.44
C HIS A 70 -4.24 -2.60 5.89
N ALA A 71 -4.13 -3.55 6.83
CA ALA A 71 -4.35 -3.28 8.25
C ALA A 71 -3.36 -2.23 8.81
N GLU A 72 -2.08 -2.34 8.48
CA GLU A 72 -1.06 -1.37 8.90
C GLU A 72 -1.28 0.01 8.28
N LEU A 73 -1.65 0.08 7.00
CA LEU A 73 -1.99 1.36 6.36
C LEU A 73 -3.21 2.02 7.01
N CYS A 74 -4.24 1.25 7.34
CA CYS A 74 -5.42 1.77 8.05
C CYS A 74 -5.07 2.30 9.45
N ASN A 75 -4.15 1.64 10.16
CA ASN A 75 -3.66 2.07 11.46
C ASN A 75 -2.88 3.39 11.36
N VAL A 76 -1.91 3.46 10.43
CA VAL A 76 -1.04 4.64 10.25
C VAL A 76 -1.79 5.86 9.72
N LEU A 77 -2.74 5.66 8.81
CA LEU A 77 -3.52 6.75 8.22
C LEU A 77 -4.64 7.27 9.13
N GLY A 78 -4.86 6.64 10.29
CA GLY A 78 -5.73 7.14 11.34
C GLY A 78 -7.21 7.14 10.95
N GLY A 79 -7.86 5.97 11.03
CA GLY A 79 -9.29 5.84 11.38
C GLY A 79 -10.37 6.33 10.40
N ASP A 80 -10.13 7.32 9.55
CA ASP A 80 -11.12 7.89 8.62
C ASP A 80 -11.34 7.02 7.36
N TRP A 81 -10.99 5.74 7.45
CA TRP A 81 -11.15 4.74 6.38
C TRP A 81 -12.63 4.39 6.12
N GLU A 82 -13.56 4.77 7.01
CA GLU A 82 -15.01 4.57 6.83
C GLU A 82 -15.57 5.23 5.56
N THR A 83 -14.86 6.24 5.02
CA THR A 83 -15.23 6.93 3.77
C THR A 83 -14.54 6.37 2.51
N LEU A 84 -13.54 5.50 2.68
CA LEU A 84 -12.89 4.83 1.56
C LEU A 84 -13.82 3.73 1.05
N PRO A 85 -13.96 3.56 -0.28
CA PRO A 85 -14.74 2.46 -0.82
C PRO A 85 -14.15 1.17 -0.26
N THR A 86 -14.89 0.53 0.63
CA THR A 86 -14.57 -0.80 1.14
C THR A 86 -14.20 -1.64 -0.07
N CYS A 87 -13.03 -2.29 0.00
CA CYS A 87 -12.73 -3.39 -0.89
C CYS A 87 -13.86 -4.39 -0.63
N ARG A 88 -14.92 -4.33 -1.43
CA ARG A 88 -16.05 -5.24 -1.32
C ARG A 88 -15.46 -6.61 -1.52
N ILE A 89 -15.24 -7.30 -0.41
CA ILE A 89 -15.28 -8.76 -0.37
C ILE A 89 -16.59 -9.07 -1.08
N ARG A 90 -16.50 -9.60 -2.31
CA ARG A 90 -17.70 -10.13 -2.95
C ARG A 90 -18.18 -11.27 -2.04
N PRO A 91 -19.41 -11.21 -1.52
CA PRO A 91 -19.96 -12.31 -0.76
C PRO A 91 -20.51 -13.34 -1.75
N ASP A 92 -19.65 -14.07 -2.44
CA ASP A 92 -20.08 -15.20 -3.28
C ASP A 92 -19.13 -16.41 -3.32
N HIS A 93 -18.00 -16.38 -2.60
CA HIS A 93 -17.24 -17.62 -2.34
C HIS A 93 -17.50 -18.11 -0.92
N GLN A 94 -18.69 -18.69 -0.72
CA GLN A 94 -18.89 -19.68 0.34
C GLN A 94 -17.83 -20.77 0.14
N TYR A 95 -16.88 -20.88 1.05
CA TYR A 95 -16.12 -22.11 1.25
C TYR A 95 -17.09 -23.18 1.78
N ALA A 96 -17.84 -23.79 0.86
CA ALA A 96 -18.52 -25.05 1.09
C ALA A 96 -17.45 -26.16 1.05
N GLY A 97 -16.91 -26.52 2.21
CA GLY A 97 -15.78 -27.45 2.27
C GLY A 97 -15.51 -28.07 3.65
N ARG A 98 -16.46 -28.89 4.13
CA ARG A 98 -16.31 -30.08 5.00
C ARG A 98 -15.38 -30.03 6.22
N ARG A 99 -15.95 -30.32 7.40
CA ARG A 99 -16.16 -31.68 7.94
C ARG A 99 -17.28 -31.69 8.96
#